data_AF-A0A497BWT9-F1
#
_entry.id   AF-A0A497BWT9-F1
#
_cell.length_a   1.000
_cell.length_b   1.000
_cell.length_c   1.000
_cell.angle_alpha   90.00
_cell.angle_beta   90.00
_cell.angle_gamma   90.00
#
_symmetry.space_group_name_H-M   'P 1'
#
loop_
_entity.id
_entity.type
_entity.pdbx_description
1 polymer ?
#
loop_
_entity_poly.entity_id
_entity_poly.type
_entity_poly.pdbx_seq_one_letter_code
_entity_poly.pdbx_strand_id
1 'polypeptide(L)'
;TWMIVRGLLGLGRETEIAVMALLAVAVLVLGWRLWRGDWAQMIWMLGLLLLLTNFFTPRIATTNYLILLPWVLWGFCWMQRAWERRGLWAAAAVEALSMVGLWALFLVTIEGNFEHSSVYLPFPAAMMLLLAWLWKQTKTQSEL
;
A
#
# COMPACT_ATOMS: atom_id res chain seq x y z
N THR A 1 12.44 -3.81 4.14
CA THR A 1 12.80 -2.65 4.98
C THR A 1 14.25 -2.26 4.79
N TRP A 2 15.20 -3.21 4.74
CA TRP A 2 16.62 -2.93 4.45
C TRP A 2 16.86 -2.09 3.18
N MET A 3 16.20 -2.38 2.04
CA MET A 3 16.33 -1.56 0.82
C MET A 3 15.98 -0.09 1.04
N ILE A 4 14.96 0.18 1.85
CA ILE A 4 14.48 1.55 2.10
C ILE A 4 15.37 2.24 3.13
N VAL A 5 15.60 1.57 4.27
CA VAL A 5 16.32 2.15 5.40
C VAL A 5 17.81 2.31 5.09
N ARG A 6 18.44 1.29 4.51
CA ARG A 6 19.86 1.34 4.17
C ARG A 6 20.13 1.89 2.78
N GLY A 7 19.32 1.50 1.79
CA GLY A 7 19.54 1.89 0.40
C GLY A 7 19.10 3.33 0.10
N LEU A 8 17.93 3.75 0.60
CA LEU A 8 17.38 5.08 0.31
C LEU A 8 17.77 6.14 1.35
N LEU A 9 17.75 5.77 2.64
CA LEU A 9 17.96 6.73 3.74
C LEU A 9 19.37 6.69 4.35
N GLY A 10 20.20 5.70 3.98
CA GLY A 10 21.55 5.54 4.55
C GLY A 10 21.57 5.24 6.05
N LEU A 11 20.45 4.81 6.62
CA LEU A 11 20.29 4.58 8.05
C LEU A 11 20.81 3.18 8.45
N GLY A 12 21.39 3.10 9.65
CA GLY A 12 21.99 1.88 10.19
C GLY A 12 20.99 0.77 10.52
N ARG A 13 21.52 -0.41 10.83
CA ARG A 13 20.75 -1.62 11.22
C ARG A 13 19.79 -1.37 12.39
N GLU A 14 20.17 -0.51 13.33
CA GLU A 14 19.36 -0.17 14.50
C GLU A 14 18.03 0.48 14.11
N THR A 15 18.06 1.39 13.14
CA THR A 15 16.84 2.07 12.65
C THR A 15 15.93 1.11 11.91
N GLU A 16 16.50 0.15 11.18
CA GLU A 16 15.74 -0.89 10.49
C GLU A 16 14.95 -1.76 11.49
N ILE A 17 15.61 -2.20 12.56
CA ILE A 17 14.99 -2.97 13.64
C ILE A 17 13.93 -2.15 14.34
N ALA A 18 14.22 -0.88 14.66
CA ALA A 18 13.27 0.01 15.33
C ALA A 18 12.00 0.22 14.48
N VAL A 19 12.13 0.45 13.17
CA VAL A 19 10.98 0.61 12.26
C VAL A 19 10.19 -0.69 12.14
N MET A 20 10.86 -1.84 12.00
CA MET A 20 10.17 -3.14 11.95
C MET A 20 9.42 -3.43 13.25
N ALA A 21 10.04 -3.20 14.41
CA ALA A 21 9.43 -3.40 15.71
C ALA A 21 8.23 -2.46 15.91
N LEU A 22 8.36 -1.19 15.52
CA LEU A 22 7.27 -0.23 15.59
C LEU A 22 6.07 -0.65 14.72
N LEU A 23 6.32 -1.08 13.48
CA LEU A 23 5.28 -1.57 12.58
C LEU A 23 4.61 -2.85 13.14
N ALA A 24 5.39 -3.77 13.71
CA ALA A 24 4.87 -4.99 14.31
C ALA A 24 3.97 -4.68 15.52
N VAL A 25 4.42 -3.79 16.43
CA VAL A 25 3.62 -3.34 17.57
C VAL A 25 2.36 -2.63 17.10
N ALA A 26 2.44 -1.76 16.09
CA ALA A 26 1.28 -1.07 15.54
C ALA A 26 0.22 -2.05 15.01
N VAL A 27 0.64 -3.11 14.29
CA VAL A 27 -0.28 -4.17 13.83
C VAL A 27 -0.91 -4.92 14.99
N LEU A 28 -0.14 -5.28 16.02
CA LEU A 28 -0.68 -5.99 17.18
C LEU A 28 -1.70 -5.14 17.94
N VAL A 29 -1.40 -3.86 18.15
CA VAL A 29 -2.31 -2.93 18.84
C VAL A 29 -3.58 -2.70 18.01
N LEU A 30 -3.45 -2.50 16.70
CA LEU A 30 -4.61 -2.36 15.80
C LEU A 30 -5.42 -3.65 15.72
N GLY A 31 -4.76 -4.79 15.62
CA GLY A 31 -5.41 -6.10 15.60
C GLY A 31 -6.17 -6.42 16.87
N TRP A 32 -5.60 -6.06 18.03
CA TRP A 32 -6.31 -6.16 19.31
C TRP A 32 -7.54 -5.25 19.36
N ARG A 33 -7.42 -4.00 18.92
CA ARG A 33 -8.53 -3.03 18.89
C ARG A 33 -9.64 -3.43 17.94
N LEU A 34 -9.30 -4.00 16.78
CA LEU A 34 -10.23 -4.35 15.70
C LEU A 34 -10.64 -5.83 15.73
N TRP A 35 -10.28 -6.58 16.77
CA TRP A 35 -10.61 -8.01 16.89
C TRP A 35 -12.12 -8.28 16.86
N ARG A 36 -12.93 -7.32 17.33
CA ARG A 36 -14.40 -7.36 17.27
C ARG A 36 -14.97 -6.35 16.27
N GLY A 37 -14.16 -5.94 15.30
CA GLY A 37 -14.56 -4.98 14.28
C GLY A 37 -15.60 -5.53 13.32
N ASP A 38 -16.21 -4.63 12.54
CA ASP A 38 -17.09 -5.02 11.45
C ASP A 38 -16.33 -5.69 10.29
N TRP A 39 -17.07 -6.22 9.32
CA TRP A 39 -16.50 -6.89 8.15
C TRP A 39 -15.57 -5.99 7.33
N ALA A 40 -15.88 -4.70 7.21
CA ALA A 40 -15.05 -3.74 6.47
C ALA A 40 -13.74 -3.45 7.21
N GLN A 41 -13.77 -3.32 8.53
CA GLN A 41 -12.60 -3.17 9.40
C GLN A 41 -11.70 -4.41 9.33
N MET A 42 -12.29 -5.61 9.28
CA MET A 42 -11.54 -6.85 9.11
C MET A 42 -10.83 -6.91 7.75
N ILE A 43 -11.52 -6.62 6.64
CA ILE A 43 -10.91 -6.56 5.30
C ILE A 43 -9.83 -5.49 5.23
N TRP A 44 -10.05 -4.34 5.85
CA TRP A 44 -9.08 -3.27 5.92
C TRP A 44 -7.80 -3.71 6.64
N MET A 45 -7.95 -4.37 7.80
CA MET A 45 -6.84 -4.90 8.60
C MET A 45 -6.06 -5.99 7.85
N LEU A 46 -6.75 -6.87 7.11
CA LEU A 46 -6.11 -7.86 6.26
C LEU A 46 -5.25 -7.19 5.17
N GLY A 47 -5.74 -6.11 4.57
CA GLY A 47 -4.98 -5.33 3.59
C GLY A 47 -3.73 -4.70 4.17
N LEU A 48 -3.86 -4.12 5.37
CA LEU A 48 -2.72 -3.57 6.10
C LEU A 48 -1.65 -4.65 6.37
N LEU A 49 -2.06 -5.82 6.83
CA LEU A 49 -1.16 -6.96 7.05
C LEU A 49 -0.45 -7.38 5.76
N LEU A 50 -1.20 -7.59 4.68
CA LEU A 50 -0.65 -7.98 3.37
C LEU A 50 0.30 -6.91 2.82
N LEU A 51 -0.04 -5.63 2.96
CA LEU A 51 0.84 -4.54 2.57
C LEU A 51 2.13 -4.54 3.40
N LEU A 52 2.03 -4.74 4.71
CA LEU A 52 3.19 -4.77 5.61
C LEU A 52 4.11 -5.97 5.35
N THR A 53 3.60 -7.11 4.89
CA THR A 53 4.48 -8.23 4.49
C THR A 53 5.45 -7.83 3.37
N ASN A 54 5.04 -6.92 2.46
CA ASN A 54 5.92 -6.36 1.43
C ASN A 54 7.01 -5.45 2.01
N PHE A 55 6.76 -4.83 3.17
CA PHE A 55 7.78 -4.08 3.89
C PHE A 55 8.74 -5.01 4.63
N PHE A 56 8.25 -5.99 5.40
CA PHE A 56 9.09 -6.91 6.18
C PHE A 56 9.99 -7.78 5.31
N THR A 57 9.45 -8.32 4.21
CA THR A 57 10.21 -9.11 3.24
C THR A 57 9.98 -8.50 1.86
N PRO A 58 10.85 -7.57 1.40
CA PRO A 58 10.76 -7.02 0.05
C PRO A 58 10.85 -8.16 -0.95
N ARG A 59 9.72 -8.58 -1.49
CA ARG A 59 9.69 -9.57 -2.57
C ARG A 59 9.84 -8.81 -3.86
N ILE A 60 10.91 -9.12 -4.57
CA ILE A 60 11.36 -8.45 -5.79
C ILE A 60 10.41 -8.77 -6.97
N ALA A 61 9.57 -9.80 -6.84
CA ALA A 61 8.55 -10.12 -7.83
C ALA A 61 7.35 -9.17 -7.72
N THR A 62 7.13 -8.36 -8.75
CA THR A 62 5.95 -7.48 -8.92
C THR A 62 4.62 -8.23 -8.83
N THR A 63 4.60 -9.54 -9.12
CA THR A 63 3.43 -10.43 -8.92
C THR A 63 2.92 -10.42 -7.48
N ASN A 64 3.80 -10.18 -6.52
CA ASN A 64 3.45 -10.11 -5.11
C ASN A 64 2.50 -8.93 -4.81
N TYR A 65 2.46 -7.92 -5.67
CA TYR A 65 1.53 -6.79 -5.58
C TYR A 65 0.11 -7.12 -6.07
N LEU A 66 -0.09 -8.21 -6.82
CA LEU A 66 -1.44 -8.67 -7.19
C LEU A 66 -2.30 -8.96 -5.97
N ILE A 67 -1.67 -9.32 -4.84
CA ILE A 67 -2.38 -9.54 -3.58
C ILE A 67 -3.05 -8.26 -3.05
N LEU A 68 -2.69 -7.08 -3.57
CA LEU A 68 -3.28 -5.79 -3.20
C LEU A 68 -4.39 -5.35 -4.16
N LEU A 69 -4.63 -6.06 -5.27
CA LEU A 69 -5.69 -5.74 -6.24
C LEU A 69 -7.09 -5.63 -5.62
N PRO A 70 -7.52 -6.51 -4.69
CA PRO A 70 -8.84 -6.37 -4.08
C PRO A 70 -9.07 -4.99 -3.42
N TRP A 71 -8.01 -4.35 -2.90
CA TRP A 71 -8.09 -3.02 -2.28
C TRP A 71 -8.14 -1.91 -3.31
N VAL A 72 -7.41 -2.06 -4.43
CA VAL A 72 -7.53 -1.14 -5.57
C VAL A 72 -8.96 -1.14 -6.11
N LEU A 73 -9.52 -2.34 -6.31
CA LEU A 73 -10.91 -2.50 -6.75
C LEU A 73 -11.90 -1.93 -5.74
N TRP A 74 -11.68 -2.14 -4.43
CA TRP A 74 -12.51 -1.53 -3.41
C TRP A 74 -12.47 0.00 -3.47
N GLY A 75 -11.29 0.58 -3.67
CA GLY A 75 -11.12 2.02 -3.92
C GLY A 75 -11.90 2.50 -5.14
N PHE A 76 -11.81 1.80 -6.26
CA PHE A 76 -12.55 2.14 -7.48
C PHE A 76 -14.07 2.03 -7.30
N CYS A 77 -14.56 0.98 -6.64
CA CYS A 77 -15.97 0.84 -6.30
C CYS A 77 -16.45 2.00 -5.42
N TRP A 78 -15.64 2.43 -4.45
CA TRP A 78 -15.97 3.60 -3.63
C TRP A 78 -16.02 4.87 -4.47
N MET A 79 -15.00 5.13 -5.31
CA MET A 79 -14.94 6.30 -6.18
C MET A 79 -16.16 6.38 -7.11
N GLN A 80 -16.56 5.25 -7.70
CA GLN A 80 -17.75 5.15 -8.53
C GLN A 80 -19.03 5.45 -7.74
N ARG A 81 -19.15 4.96 -6.50
CA ARG A 81 -20.34 5.24 -5.66
C ARG A 81 -20.39 6.70 -5.22
N ALA A 82 -19.26 7.29 -4.85
CA ALA A 82 -19.20 8.65 -4.31
C ALA A 82 -19.33 9.73 -5.39
N TRP A 83 -18.79 9.50 -6.59
CA TRP A 83 -18.74 10.48 -7.68
C TRP A 83 -19.52 10.07 -8.93
N GLU A 84 -20.36 9.03 -8.82
CA GLU A 84 -21.21 8.51 -9.89
C GLU A 84 -20.43 8.29 -11.21
N ARG A 85 -20.89 8.86 -12.32
CA ARG A 85 -20.24 8.79 -13.65
C ARG A 85 -18.82 9.36 -13.66
N ARG A 86 -18.51 10.35 -12.82
CA ARG A 86 -17.15 10.92 -12.71
C ARG A 86 -16.20 9.96 -12.01
N GLY A 87 -16.73 9.11 -11.12
CA GLY A 87 -15.95 8.10 -10.41
C GLY A 87 -15.33 7.05 -11.33
N LEU A 88 -16.05 6.63 -12.38
CA LEU A 88 -15.52 5.71 -13.39
C LEU A 88 -14.31 6.31 -14.12
N TRP A 89 -14.43 7.56 -14.58
CA TRP A 89 -13.34 8.26 -15.27
C TRP A 89 -12.16 8.52 -14.33
N ALA A 90 -12.41 8.84 -13.07
CA ALA A 90 -11.36 9.01 -12.08
C ALA A 90 -10.62 7.69 -11.80
N ALA A 91 -11.33 6.56 -11.66
CA ALA A 91 -10.72 5.24 -11.51
C ALA A 91 -9.89 4.86 -12.75
N ALA A 92 -10.42 5.08 -13.96
CA ALA A 92 -9.70 4.83 -15.21
C ALA A 92 -8.44 5.72 -15.34
N ALA A 93 -8.52 6.99 -14.92
CA ALA A 93 -7.37 7.88 -14.91
C ALA A 93 -6.28 7.43 -13.92
N VAL A 94 -6.67 6.97 -12.73
CA VAL A 94 -5.74 6.41 -11.73
C VAL A 94 -5.07 5.15 -12.27
N GLU A 95 -5.82 4.26 -12.91
CA GLU A 95 -5.28 3.04 -13.52
C GLU A 95 -4.30 3.37 -14.65
N ALA A 96 -4.68 4.26 -15.58
CA ALA A 96 -3.82 4.70 -16.67
C ALA A 96 -2.54 5.37 -16.16
N LEU A 97 -2.66 6.24 -15.15
CA LEU A 97 -1.52 6.89 -14.52
C LEU A 97 -0.62 5.89 -13.80
N SER A 98 -1.17 4.88 -13.14
CA SER A 98 -0.40 3.83 -12.47
C SER A 98 0.35 2.98 -13.49
N MET A 99 -0.31 2.60 -14.57
CA MET A 99 0.31 1.83 -15.65
C MET A 99 1.46 2.60 -16.30
N VAL A 100 1.22 3.84 -16.75
CA VAL A 100 2.27 4.68 -17.37
C VAL A 100 3.36 5.04 -16.36
N GLY A 101 2.97 5.39 -15.13
CA GLY A 101 3.88 5.83 -14.08
C GLY A 101 4.83 4.74 -13.61
N LEU A 102 4.36 3.50 -13.45
CA LEU A 102 5.22 2.37 -13.06
C LEU A 102 6.20 1.98 -14.18
N TRP A 103 5.76 2.02 -15.44
CA TRP A 103 6.66 1.79 -16.59
C TRP A 103 7.70 2.91 -16.73
N ALA A 104 7.29 4.17 -16.62
CA ALA A 104 8.20 5.30 -16.66
C ALA A 104 9.21 5.25 -15.51
N LEU A 105 8.75 4.93 -14.29
CA LEU A 105 9.62 4.73 -13.13
C LEU A 105 10.64 3.64 -13.40
N PHE A 106 10.19 2.45 -13.82
CA PHE A 106 11.05 1.32 -14.17
C PHE A 106 12.14 1.74 -15.17
N LEU A 107 11.76 2.38 -16.28
CA LEU A 107 12.72 2.81 -17.32
C LEU A 107 13.78 3.80 -16.80
N VAL A 108 13.41 4.72 -15.91
CA VAL A 108 14.32 5.74 -15.37
C VAL A 108 15.26 5.17 -14.29
N THR A 109 14.90 4.04 -13.70
CA THR A 109 15.64 3.38 -12.61
C THR A 109 16.47 2.17 -13.04
N ILE A 110 16.50 1.85 -14.34
CA ILE A 110 17.40 0.83 -14.86
C ILE A 110 18.81 1.44 -14.91
N GLU A 111 19.72 0.88 -14.12
CA GLU A 111 21.15 1.20 -14.21
C GLU A 111 21.91 -0.05 -14.68
N GLY A 112 22.35 -0.04 -15.94
CA GLY A 112 22.97 -1.20 -16.58
C GLY A 112 21.94 -2.32 -16.82
N ASN A 113 22.19 -3.50 -16.25
CA ASN A 113 21.29 -4.68 -16.33
C ASN A 113 20.53 -4.93 -15.01
N PHE A 114 20.57 -4.01 -14.06
CA PHE A 114 19.96 -4.17 -12.74
C PHE A 114 18.96 -3.06 -12.45
N GLU A 115 17.86 -3.44 -11.80
CA GLU A 115 16.84 -2.51 -11.32
C GLU A 115 17.30 -1.89 -10.00
N HIS A 116 17.25 -0.55 -9.90
CA HIS A 116 17.48 0.12 -8.63
C HIS A 116 16.37 -0.22 -7.62
N SER A 117 16.76 -0.42 -6.36
CA SER A 117 15.81 -0.79 -5.29
C SER A 117 14.72 0.26 -5.02
N SER A 118 14.87 1.49 -5.51
CA SER A 118 13.90 2.57 -5.39
C SER A 118 12.60 2.30 -6.18
N VAL A 119 12.63 1.45 -7.21
CA VAL A 119 11.46 1.06 -8.02
C VAL A 119 10.33 0.48 -7.20
N TYR A 120 10.70 -0.27 -6.16
CA TYR A 120 9.74 -1.05 -5.38
C TYR A 120 9.04 -0.24 -4.29
N LEU A 121 9.36 1.05 -4.12
CA LEU A 121 8.85 1.87 -3.02
C LEU A 121 7.56 2.65 -3.35
N PRO A 122 7.40 3.25 -4.54
CA PRO A 122 6.22 4.07 -4.84
C PRO A 122 4.91 3.30 -4.77
N PHE A 123 4.88 2.05 -5.22
CA PHE A 123 3.64 1.27 -5.22
C PHE A 123 3.14 0.93 -3.79
N PRO A 124 3.96 0.33 -2.89
CA PRO A 124 3.56 0.16 -1.49
C PRO A 124 3.19 1.46 -0.78
N ALA A 125 3.87 2.57 -1.07
CA ALA A 125 3.54 3.88 -0.52
C ALA A 125 2.16 4.37 -1.00
N ALA A 126 1.87 4.26 -2.30
CA ALA A 126 0.56 4.58 -2.86
C ALA A 126 -0.55 3.71 -2.24
N MET A 127 -0.28 2.41 -2.03
CA MET A 127 -1.22 1.50 -1.37
C MET A 127 -1.46 1.85 0.10
N MET A 128 -0.45 2.34 0.83
CA MET A 128 -0.63 2.84 2.19
C MET A 128 -1.56 4.05 2.20
N LEU A 129 -1.40 4.98 1.26
CA LEU A 129 -2.28 6.15 1.13
C LEU A 129 -3.73 5.73 0.80
N LEU A 130 -3.89 4.78 -0.12
CA LEU A 130 -5.20 4.22 -0.46
C LEU A 130 -5.87 3.58 0.76
N LEU A 131 -5.15 2.75 1.53
CA LEU A 131 -5.67 2.16 2.76
C LEU A 131 -6.02 3.23 3.80
N ALA A 132 -5.17 4.22 4.02
CA ALA A 132 -5.47 5.31 4.96
C ALA A 132 -6.71 6.10 4.56
N TRP A 133 -6.91 6.30 3.26
CA TRP A 133 -8.11 6.94 2.72
C TRP A 133 -9.35 6.05 2.90
N LEU A 134 -9.29 4.76 2.54
CA LEU A 134 -10.37 3.79 2.76
C LEU A 134 -10.76 3.69 4.24
N TRP A 135 -9.79 3.74 5.16
CA TRP A 135 -10.03 3.76 6.60
C TRP A 135 -10.92 4.94 7.03
N LYS A 136 -10.61 6.15 6.53
CA LYS A 136 -11.44 7.32 6.81
C LYS A 136 -12.87 7.11 6.34
N GLN A 137 -13.05 6.51 5.15
CA GLN A 137 -14.38 6.23 4.63
C GLN A 137 -15.14 5.18 5.44
N THR A 138 -14.46 4.14 5.92
CA THR A 138 -15.11 3.12 6.79
C THR A 138 -15.64 3.72 8.08
N LYS A 139 -14.93 4.68 8.68
CA LYS A 139 -15.41 5.38 9.88
C LYS A 139 -16.64 6.22 9.60
N THR A 140 -16.63 7.00 8.51
CA THR A 140 -17.76 7.86 8.12
C THR A 140 -19.04 7.06 7.88
N GLN A 141 -18.94 5.84 7.34
CA GLN A 141 -20.11 4.98 7.11
C GLN A 141 -20.66 4.32 8.38
N SER A 142 -19.87 4.20 9.45
CA SER A 142 -20.31 3.65 10.74
C SER A 142 -21.02 4.65 11.64
N GLU A 143 -20.98 5.94 11.31
CA GLU A 143 -21.60 7.04 12.07
C GLU A 143 -22.95 7.50 11.48
N LEU A 144 -23.36 6.93 10.34
CA LEU A 144 -24.64 7.15 9.67
C LEU A 144 -25.59 5.97 9.88
#